data_AF-A0ABD5YBK8-F1
#
_entry.id   AF-A0ABD5YBK8-F1
#
_cell.length_a   1.000
_cell.length_b   1.000
_cell.length_c   1.000
_cell.angle_alpha   90.00
_cell.angle_beta   90.00
_cell.angle_gamma   90.00
#
_symmetry.space_group_name_H-M   'P 1'
#
loop_
_entity.id
_entity.type
_entity.pdbx_description
1 polymer ?
#
loop_
_entity_poly.entity_id
_entity_poly.type
_entity_poly.pdbx_seq_one_letter_code
_entity_poly.pdbx_strand_id
1 'polypeptide(L)' 'MVSRENAVIGTCIAFTAAVALLVDSLNASYPEWAPLALLIGGGVVTPLAINEALNNRETA' A
#
# COMPACT_ATOMS: atom_id res chain seq x y z
N MET A 1 3.60 5.32 -21.67
CA MET A 1 3.09 6.57 -21.06
C MET A 1 2.70 6.21 -19.64
N VAL A 2 3.55 6.50 -18.64
CA VAL A 2 3.19 6.22 -17.24
C VAL A 2 2.26 7.35 -16.80
N SER A 3 0.96 7.09 -16.74
CA SER A 3 0.01 8.02 -16.12
C SER A 3 0.40 8.21 -14.65
N ARG A 4 0.17 9.41 -14.09
CA ARG A 4 0.44 9.70 -12.67
C ARG A 4 -0.21 8.65 -11.77
N GLU A 5 -1.40 8.17 -12.13
CA GLU A 5 -2.11 7.08 -11.43
C GLU A 5 -1.31 5.78 -11.42
N ASN A 6 -0.73 5.37 -12.55
CA ASN A 6 0.07 4.15 -12.64
C ASN A 6 1.34 4.24 -11.79
N ALA A 7 1.91 5.44 -11.65
CA ALA A 7 3.05 5.67 -10.76
C ALA A 7 2.64 5.54 -9.28
N VAL A 8 1.53 6.14 -8.87
CA VAL A 8 1.02 6.08 -7.48
C VAL A 8 0.67 4.65 -7.09
N ILE A 9 -0.03 3.92 -7.96
CA ILE A 9 -0.37 2.51 -7.75
C ILE A 9 0.91 1.68 -7.65
N GLY A 10 1.87 1.89 -8.57
CA GLY A 10 3.16 1.21 -8.55
C GLY A 10 3.96 1.45 -7.27
N THR A 11 4.01 2.68 -6.77
CA THR A 11 4.69 3.02 -5.51
C THR A 11 4.01 2.37 -4.31
N CYS A 12 2.68 2.32 -4.26
CA CYS A 12 1.97 1.67 -3.16
C CYS A 12 2.16 0.16 -3.15
N ILE A 13 2.19 -0.49 -4.33
CA ILE A 13 2.50 -1.92 -4.46
C ILE A 13 3.93 -2.19 -3.99
N ALA A 14 4.89 -1.40 -4.45
CA ALA A 14 6.29 -1.53 -4.04
C ALA A 14 6.48 -1.32 -2.53
N PHE A 15 5.79 -0.34 -1.95
CA PHE A 15 5.80 -0.07 -0.51
C PHE A 15 5.21 -1.25 0.28
N THR A 16 4.08 -1.80 -0.16
CA THR A 16 3.46 -2.97 0.49
C THR A 16 4.38 -4.18 0.46
N ALA A 17 5.03 -4.44 -0.66
CA ALA A 17 6.02 -5.52 -0.77
C ALA A 17 7.21 -5.31 0.17
N ALA A 18 7.72 -4.07 0.27
CA ALA A 18 8.80 -3.72 1.19
C ALA A 18 8.40 -3.91 2.66
N VAL A 19 7.17 -3.53 3.03
CA VAL A 19 6.63 -3.73 4.38
C VAL A 19 6.45 -5.22 4.68
N ALA A 20 5.96 -6.01 3.74
CA ALA A 20 5.82 -7.46 3.92
C ALA A 20 7.18 -8.13 4.17
N LEU A 21 8.21 -7.76 3.39
CA LEU A 21 9.58 -8.25 3.59
C LEU A 21 10.17 -7.80 4.93
N LEU A 22 9.89 -6.56 5.35
CA LEU A 22 10.31 -6.06 6.66
C LEU A 22 9.66 -6.86 7.79
N VAL A 23 8.35 -7.12 7.70
CA VAL A 23 7.61 -7.91 8.69
C VAL A 23 8.14 -9.34 8.78
N ASP A 24 8.42 -9.96 7.64
CA ASP A 24 9.06 -11.29 7.58
C ASP A 24 10.45 -11.27 8.24
N SER A 25 11.25 -10.24 7.98
CA SER A 25 12.60 -10.09 8.55
C SER A 25 12.62 -9.89 10.08
N LEU A 26 11.53 -9.40 10.67
CA LEU A 26 11.44 -9.13 12.10
C LEU A 26 11.30 -10.41 12.94
N ASN A 27 11.05 -11.57 12.32
CA ASN A 27 10.94 -12.89 12.96
C ASN A 27 10.07 -12.88 14.24
N ALA A 28 9.05 -12.02 14.25
CA ALA A 28 8.13 -11.87 15.36
C ALA A 28 6.97 -12.86 15.20
N SER A 29 6.53 -13.47 16.30
CA SER A 29 5.29 -14.24 16.30
C SER A 29 4.12 -13.28 16.22
N TYR A 30 3.58 -13.13 15.01
CA TYR A 30 2.37 -12.36 14.77
C TYR A 30 1.14 -13.26 14.87
N PRO A 31 -0.01 -12.73 15.32
CA PRO A 31 -1.29 -13.40 15.14
C PRO A 31 -1.53 -13.70 13.65
N GLU A 32 -2.12 -14.85 13.31
CA GLU A 32 -2.33 -15.28 11.92
C GLU A 32 -3.11 -14.27 11.05
N TRP A 33 -3.91 -13.41 11.67
CA TRP A 33 -4.67 -12.36 10.99
C TRP A 33 -3.83 -11.11 10.63
N ALA A 34 -2.70 -10.89 11.30
CA ALA A 34 -1.92 -9.66 11.15
C ALA A 34 -1.27 -9.51 9.75
N PRO A 35 -0.70 -10.57 9.14
CA PRO A 35 -0.21 -10.50 7.76
C PRO A 35 -1.31 -10.15 6.75
N LEU A 36 -2.50 -10.74 6.92
CA LEU A 36 -3.67 -10.45 6.09
C LEU A 36 -4.14 -9.00 6.23
N ALA A 37 -4.19 -8.48 7.45
CA ALA A 37 -4.55 -7.09 7.72
C ALA A 37 -3.55 -6.10 7.10
N LEU A 38 -2.25 -6.40 7.17
CA LEU A 38 -1.21 -5.60 6.53
C LEU A 38 -1.31 -5.63 5.00
N LEU A 39 -1.57 -6.78 4.41
CA LEU A 39 -1.73 -6.92 2.97
C LEU A 39 -2.95 -6.13 2.45
N ILE A 40 -4.09 -6.23 3.14
CA ILE A 40 -5.32 -5.50 2.75
C ILE A 40 -5.17 -4.00 3.00
N GLY A 41 -4.69 -3.61 4.19
CA GLY A 41 -4.53 -2.21 4.57
C GLY A 41 -3.47 -1.49 3.73
N GLY A 42 -2.29 -2.08 3.59
CA GLY A 42 -1.18 -1.52 2.82
C GLY A 42 -1.39 -1.64 1.32
N GLY A 43 -1.79 -2.83 0.86
CA GLY A 43 -1.85 -3.15 -0.57
C GLY A 43 -3.10 -2.65 -1.30
N VAL A 44 -4.22 -2.45 -0.59
CA VAL A 44 -5.50 -2.09 -1.20
C VAL A 44 -6.01 -0.76 -0.67
N VAL A 45 -6.20 -0.64 0.65
CA VAL A 45 -6.87 0.54 1.23
C VAL A 45 -6.00 1.80 1.10
N THR A 46 -4.72 1.70 1.40
CA THR A 46 -3.78 2.83 1.33
C THR A 46 -3.67 3.42 -0.09
N PRO A 47 -3.42 2.63 -1.15
CA PRO A 47 -3.39 3.17 -2.51
C PRO A 47 -4.70 3.83 -2.95
N LEU A 48 -5.85 3.24 -2.59
CA LEU A 48 -7.15 3.84 -2.91
C LEU A 48 -7.34 5.19 -2.24
N ALA A 49 -7.05 5.28 -0.93
CA ALA A 49 -7.16 6.52 -0.17
C ALA A 49 -6.21 7.61 -0.69
N ILE A 50 -4.97 7.24 -1.06
CA ILE A 50 -4.01 8.17 -1.68
C ILE A 50 -4.51 8.65 -3.03
N ASN A 51 -5.03 7.74 -3.88
CA ASN A 51 -5.53 8.10 -5.19
C ASN A 51 -6.72 9.07 -5.09
N GLU A 52 -7.66 8.79 -4.20
CA GLU A 52 -8.82 9.64 -3.96
C GLU A 52 -8.43 11.01 -3.37
N ALA A 53 -7.49 11.04 -2.42
CA ALA A 53 -6.97 12.30 -1.88
C ALA A 53 -6.26 13.16 -2.95
N LEU A 54 -5.55 12.54 -3.90
CA LEU A 54 -4.94 13.25 -5.02
C LEU A 54 -5.99 13.75 -6.02
N ASN A 55 -7.00 12.94 -6.33
CA ASN A 55 -8.11 13.32 -7.22
C ASN A 55 -8.89 14.53 -6.66
N ASN A 56 -9.11 14.56 -5.35
CA ASN A 56 -9.77 15.68 -4.66
C ASN A 56 -8.92 16.97 -4.66
N ARG A 57 -7.59 16.87 -4.82
CA ARG A 57 -6.70 18.04 -4.93
C ARG A 57 -6.61 18.59 -6.35
N GLU A 58 -6.87 17.78 -7.36
CA GLU A 58 -6.92 18.25 -8.76
C GLU A 58 -8.22 18.95 -9.11
N THR A 59 -9.29 18.62 -8.39
CA THR A 59 -10.63 19.15 -8.62
C THR A 59 -10.95 20.41 -7.80
N ALA A 60 -10.05 20.82 -6.90
CA ALA A 60 -10.13 22.03 -6.08
C ALA A 60 -9.25 23.16 -6.63
#